data_AF-A0A955SD95-F1
#
_entry.id   AF-A0A955SD95-F1
#
_cell.length_a   1.000
_cell.length_b   1.000
_cell.length_c   1.000
_cell.angle_alpha   90.00
_cell.angle_beta   90.00
_cell.angle_gamma   90.00
#
_symmetry.space_group_name_H-M   'P 1'
#
loop_
_entity.id
_entity.type
_entity.pdbx_description
1 polymer ?
#
loop_
_entity_poly.entity_id
_entity_poly.type
_entity_poly.pdbx_seq_one_letter_code
_entity_poly.pdbx_strand_id
1 'polypeptide(L)'
;MFNEPMRVLSAQPSGDGICILEMVGTQSERFRQVTFTEEDLRAIHIFDTKHSFDGDGILLRLGLQACSLRIAYEFDPYFGLSISRVDPLPHQLEAVYEYLLKLARVRFLLADDAGAGKTIMSGLLIKELELRGLADRILIVCPANLAFQWQRELREKFDEGFLIMKGQDLRDQFGINQWLERNRIITSLDLAKRDDILPGLRQVHWDLVIVDEAHRMSWSPPSKKTARYALGELLRDSADHLLLLTATPHKGDPVNFSLFLQLIDQDAYADVKSIREAMTRQRAPFYLRRTKEAMVYFPEKKHDGSWTAEKIFTKRIPHTVGFQIDGPEFDLYCDVTRFVKNQSRKAALQGDTPRARAVGFLMSLY
;
A
#
# COMPACT_ATOMS: atom_id res chain seq x y z
N MET A 1 -2.19 -26.80 39.79
CA MET A 1 -2.04 -26.03 38.53
C MET A 1 -3.28 -26.13 37.62
N PHE A 2 -4.03 -27.25 37.65
CA PHE A 2 -5.31 -27.39 36.93
C PHE A 2 -6.40 -27.91 37.88
N ASN A 3 -7.64 -27.50 37.65
CA ASN A 3 -8.80 -27.93 38.45
C ASN A 3 -9.57 -29.10 37.78
N GLU A 4 -9.04 -29.63 36.68
CA GLU A 4 -9.60 -30.73 35.90
C GLU A 4 -8.46 -31.55 35.27
N PRO A 5 -8.72 -32.80 34.83
CA PRO A 5 -7.78 -33.55 34.01
C PRO A 5 -7.53 -32.85 32.67
N MET A 6 -6.27 -32.78 32.25
CA MET A 6 -5.85 -32.15 31.02
C MET A 6 -5.40 -33.20 30.01
N ARG A 7 -5.86 -33.12 28.77
CA ARG A 7 -5.34 -33.92 27.65
C ARG A 7 -4.19 -33.16 27.00
N VAL A 8 -2.99 -33.74 27.04
CA VAL A 8 -1.81 -33.19 26.36
C VAL A 8 -1.95 -33.46 24.86
N LEU A 9 -1.86 -32.41 24.05
CA LEU A 9 -1.93 -32.46 22.59
C LEU A 9 -0.53 -32.49 21.97
N SER A 10 0.40 -31.73 22.54
CA SER A 10 1.77 -31.59 22.06
C SER A 10 2.70 -31.31 23.25
N ALA A 11 3.92 -31.84 23.17
CA ALA A 11 4.97 -31.61 24.15
C ALA A 11 6.25 -31.23 23.40
N GLN A 12 6.69 -29.98 23.57
CA GLN A 12 7.89 -29.46 22.93
C GLN A 12 8.96 -29.18 23.98
N PRO A 13 10.09 -29.90 23.98
CA PRO A 13 11.20 -29.57 24.85
C PRO A 13 11.82 -28.25 24.38
N SER A 14 11.96 -27.32 25.32
CA SER A 14 12.74 -26.10 25.17
C SER A 14 14.06 -26.30 25.92
N GLY A 15 15.16 -25.70 25.44
CA GLY A 15 16.44 -25.75 26.14
C GLY A 15 16.31 -25.33 27.61
N ASP A 16 17.18 -25.86 28.48
CA ASP A 16 17.24 -25.64 29.94
C ASP A 16 16.23 -26.43 30.81
N GLY A 17 15.86 -27.66 30.43
CA GLY A 17 15.05 -28.55 31.30
C GLY A 17 13.59 -28.09 31.43
N ILE A 18 13.12 -27.36 30.42
CA ILE A 18 11.78 -26.79 30.34
C ILE A 18 11.02 -27.47 29.20
N CYS A 19 9.77 -27.86 29.44
CA CYS A 19 8.90 -28.44 28.43
C CYS A 19 7.65 -27.58 28.26
N ILE A 20 7.35 -27.19 27.03
CA ILE A 20 6.11 -26.48 26.70
C ILE A 20 5.07 -27.55 26.36
N LEU A 21 4.01 -27.62 27.16
CA LEU A 21 2.88 -28.51 26.94
C LEU A 21 1.68 -27.73 26.41
N GLU A 22 1.17 -28.16 25.28
CA GLU A 22 -0.13 -27.73 24.75
C GLU A 22 -1.19 -28.73 25.21
N MET A 23 -2.22 -28.24 25.89
CA MET A 23 -3.18 -29.08 26.60
C MET A 23 -4.60 -28.57 26.42
N VAL A 24 -5.58 -29.47 26.46
CA VAL A 24 -7.00 -29.12 26.50
C VAL A 24 -7.64 -29.70 27.77
N GLY A 25 -8.45 -28.90 28.46
CA GLY A 25 -9.24 -29.40 29.59
C GLY A 25 -10.24 -30.46 29.12
N THR A 26 -10.30 -31.61 29.81
CA THR A 26 -11.20 -32.71 29.43
C THR A 26 -12.67 -32.39 29.65
N GLN A 27 -13.00 -31.44 30.53
CA GLN A 27 -14.38 -31.01 30.79
C GLN A 27 -14.65 -29.62 30.20
N SER A 28 -13.70 -28.70 30.29
CA SER A 28 -13.90 -27.33 29.81
C SER A 28 -13.67 -27.12 28.32
N GLU A 29 -13.02 -28.07 27.65
CA GLU A 29 -12.55 -27.97 26.26
C GLU A 29 -11.69 -26.72 25.99
N ARG A 30 -11.12 -26.11 27.04
CA ARG A 30 -10.28 -24.92 26.89
C ARG A 30 -8.84 -25.30 26.62
N PHE A 31 -8.31 -24.75 25.52
CA PHE A 31 -6.90 -24.83 25.19
C PHE A 31 -6.05 -23.99 26.15
N ARG A 32 -4.91 -24.56 26.57
CA ARG A 32 -3.87 -23.88 27.35
C ARG A 32 -2.51 -24.33 26.86
N GLN A 33 -1.62 -23.37 26.71
CA GLN A 33 -0.19 -23.61 26.55
C GLN A 33 0.48 -23.25 27.88
N VAL A 34 1.20 -24.21 28.47
CA VAL A 34 1.84 -24.03 29.78
C VAL A 34 3.27 -24.54 29.71
N THR A 35 4.16 -23.79 30.33
CA THR A 35 5.57 -24.11 30.45
C THR A 35 5.81 -24.86 31.76
N PHE A 36 6.35 -26.07 31.68
CA PHE A 36 6.69 -26.93 32.81
C PHE A 36 8.20 -27.00 32.99
N THR A 37 8.66 -27.01 34.24
CA THR A 37 10.02 -27.39 34.59
C THR A 37 10.14 -28.91 34.81
N GLU A 38 11.37 -29.45 34.87
CA GLU A 38 11.58 -30.85 35.25
C GLU A 38 10.93 -31.23 36.60
N GLU A 39 10.90 -30.32 37.58
CA GLU A 39 10.26 -30.57 38.86
C GLU A 39 8.73 -30.64 38.73
N ASP A 40 8.13 -29.76 37.93
CA ASP A 40 6.69 -29.78 37.67
C ASP A 40 6.28 -31.09 36.97
N LEU A 41 7.08 -31.56 35.99
CA LEU A 41 6.81 -32.80 35.26
C LEU A 41 6.79 -34.02 36.18
N ARG A 42 7.64 -34.05 37.22
CA ARG A 42 7.66 -35.15 38.21
C ARG A 42 6.42 -35.15 39.11
N ALA A 43 5.76 -34.01 39.27
CA ALA A 43 4.54 -33.87 40.07
C ALA A 43 3.27 -34.23 39.28
N ILE A 44 3.36 -34.51 37.97
CA ILE A 44 2.22 -34.88 37.14
C ILE A 44 1.87 -36.35 37.33
N HIS A 45 0.60 -36.62 37.59
CA HIS A 45 0.06 -37.97 37.55
C HIS A 45 -0.50 -38.27 36.16
N ILE A 46 0.08 -39.25 35.47
CA ILE A 46 -0.36 -39.64 34.12
C ILE A 46 -1.51 -40.64 34.25
N PHE A 47 -2.68 -40.29 33.71
CA PHE A 47 -3.87 -41.15 33.77
C PHE A 47 -3.92 -42.18 32.64
N ASP A 48 -3.54 -41.79 31.43
CA ASP A 48 -3.47 -42.66 30.27
C ASP A 48 -2.27 -42.27 29.39
N THR A 49 -1.59 -43.29 28.84
CA THR A 49 -0.41 -43.15 27.98
C THR A 49 -0.62 -43.76 26.60
N LYS A 50 -1.78 -44.39 26.35
CA LYS A 50 -2.02 -45.09 25.10
C LYS A 50 -2.47 -44.10 24.03
N HIS A 51 -1.80 -44.13 22.89
CA HIS A 51 -2.38 -43.61 21.66
C HIS A 51 -3.54 -44.53 21.28
N SER A 52 -4.75 -44.09 21.59
CA SER A 52 -5.96 -44.88 21.38
C SER A 52 -6.33 -44.99 19.90
N PHE A 53 -5.89 -44.03 19.06
CA PHE A 53 -6.25 -43.91 17.63
C PHE A 53 -7.76 -44.08 17.35
N ASP A 54 -8.59 -43.89 18.36
CA ASP A 54 -10.05 -44.03 18.39
C ASP A 54 -10.75 -42.69 18.14
N GLY A 55 -9.98 -41.67 17.77
CA GLY A 55 -10.50 -40.36 17.41
C GLY A 55 -11.50 -40.46 16.25
N ASP A 56 -12.45 -39.53 16.22
CA ASP A 56 -13.44 -39.47 15.15
C ASP A 56 -12.75 -39.24 13.79
N GLY A 57 -12.84 -40.25 12.92
CA GLY A 57 -12.27 -40.19 11.57
C GLY A 57 -12.88 -39.08 10.71
N ILE A 58 -14.11 -38.64 10.99
CA ILE A 58 -14.75 -37.49 10.34
C ILE A 58 -14.04 -36.20 10.75
N LEU A 59 -13.78 -36.00 12.05
CA LEU A 59 -13.04 -34.83 12.54
C LEU A 59 -11.61 -34.80 12.00
N LEU A 60 -10.93 -35.95 11.93
CA LEU A 60 -9.61 -36.04 11.33
C LEU A 60 -9.64 -35.64 9.85
N ARG A 61 -10.60 -36.18 9.08
CA ARG A 61 -10.78 -35.83 7.67
C ARG A 61 -11.05 -34.33 7.49
N LEU A 62 -11.92 -33.75 8.32
CA LEU A 62 -12.21 -32.31 8.30
C LEU A 62 -10.97 -31.48 8.62
N GLY A 63 -10.16 -31.88 9.62
CA GLY A 63 -8.90 -31.22 9.96
C GLY A 63 -7.88 -31.26 8.81
N LEU A 64 -7.75 -32.40 8.15
CA LEU A 64 -6.89 -32.56 6.97
C LEU A 64 -7.38 -31.70 5.78
N GLN A 65 -8.70 -31.68 5.52
CA GLN A 65 -9.30 -30.83 4.48
C GLN A 65 -9.08 -29.34 4.79
N ALA A 66 -9.27 -28.91 6.04
CA ALA A 66 -9.01 -27.54 6.46
C ALA A 66 -7.53 -27.17 6.28
N CYS A 67 -6.60 -28.07 6.63
CA CYS A 67 -5.17 -27.86 6.37
C CYS A 67 -4.85 -27.76 4.88
N SER A 68 -5.43 -28.64 4.06
CA SER A 68 -5.25 -28.60 2.61
C SER A 68 -5.76 -27.30 1.99
N LEU A 69 -6.91 -26.79 2.46
CA LEU A 69 -7.45 -25.50 2.01
C LEU A 69 -6.58 -24.34 2.45
N ARG A 70 -6.01 -24.40 3.66
CA ARG A 70 -5.11 -23.38 4.20
C ARG A 70 -3.82 -23.23 3.38
N ILE A 71 -3.34 -24.31 2.75
CA ILE A 71 -2.12 -24.29 1.90
C ILE A 71 -2.43 -24.28 0.40
N ALA A 72 -3.71 -24.12 0.01
CA ALA A 72 -4.11 -24.22 -1.40
C ALA A 72 -3.38 -23.21 -2.32
N TYR A 73 -3.01 -22.05 -1.78
CA TYR A 73 -2.21 -21.04 -2.49
C TYR A 73 -0.83 -21.52 -2.95
N GLU A 74 -0.27 -22.57 -2.33
CA GLU A 74 1.01 -23.16 -2.76
C GLU A 74 0.85 -23.93 -4.08
N PHE A 75 -0.35 -24.42 -4.38
CA PHE A 75 -0.64 -25.27 -5.53
C PHE A 75 -1.39 -24.53 -6.65
N ASP A 76 -2.06 -23.42 -6.32
CA ASP A 76 -2.71 -22.55 -7.29
C ASP A 76 -2.08 -21.14 -7.25
N PRO A 77 -1.29 -20.76 -8.27
CA PRO A 77 -0.66 -19.45 -8.33
C PRO A 77 -1.65 -18.29 -8.45
N TYR A 78 -2.94 -18.56 -8.72
CA TYR A 78 -4.01 -17.59 -8.84
C TYR A 78 -5.08 -17.76 -7.74
N PHE A 79 -4.77 -18.40 -6.62
CA PHE A 79 -5.76 -18.70 -5.58
C PHE A 79 -6.50 -17.45 -5.04
N GLY A 80 -5.79 -16.33 -4.88
CA GLY A 80 -6.37 -15.05 -4.46
C GLY A 80 -7.39 -14.50 -5.45
N LEU A 81 -7.25 -14.81 -6.75
CA LEU A 81 -8.23 -14.48 -7.77
C LEU A 81 -9.54 -15.22 -7.53
N SER A 82 -9.49 -16.54 -7.28
CA SER A 82 -10.68 -17.39 -7.15
C SER A 82 -11.56 -17.05 -5.94
N ILE A 83 -10.98 -16.49 -4.88
CA ILE A 83 -11.72 -16.06 -3.69
C ILE A 83 -12.21 -14.61 -3.75
N SER A 84 -11.66 -13.83 -4.69
CA SER A 84 -12.02 -12.43 -4.87
C SER A 84 -13.29 -12.28 -5.72
N ARG A 85 -14.10 -11.26 -5.45
CA ARG A 85 -15.34 -10.97 -6.20
C ARG A 85 -15.08 -9.97 -7.32
N VAL A 86 -14.03 -10.23 -8.10
CA VAL A 86 -13.61 -9.37 -9.21
C VAL A 86 -13.37 -10.17 -10.46
N ASP A 87 -13.69 -9.56 -11.59
CA ASP A 87 -13.28 -10.01 -12.92
C ASP A 87 -12.12 -9.10 -13.38
N PRO A 88 -10.87 -9.40 -13.00
CA PRO A 88 -9.76 -8.52 -13.29
C PRO A 88 -9.38 -8.59 -14.76
N LEU A 89 -8.83 -7.48 -15.25
CA LEU A 89 -8.40 -7.35 -16.63
C LEU A 89 -6.98 -7.91 -16.84
N PRO A 90 -6.58 -8.27 -18.06
CA PRO A 90 -5.26 -8.84 -18.35
C PRO A 90 -4.10 -8.06 -17.73
N HIS A 91 -4.09 -6.73 -17.88
CA HIS A 91 -3.01 -5.88 -17.34
C HIS A 91 -2.98 -5.86 -15.81
N GLN A 92 -4.12 -6.09 -15.14
CA GLN A 92 -4.21 -6.15 -13.69
C GLN A 92 -3.61 -7.46 -13.18
N LEU A 93 -3.91 -8.58 -13.84
CA LEU A 93 -3.31 -9.87 -13.53
C LEU A 93 -1.81 -9.85 -13.77
N GLU A 94 -1.38 -9.33 -14.92
CA GLU A 94 0.04 -9.19 -15.26
C GLU A 94 0.77 -8.37 -14.19
N ALA A 95 0.24 -7.20 -13.80
CA ALA A 95 0.82 -6.38 -12.73
C ALA A 95 1.04 -7.16 -11.43
N VAL A 96 0.03 -7.90 -10.98
CA VAL A 96 0.08 -8.57 -9.68
C VAL A 96 0.95 -9.83 -9.73
N TYR A 97 0.68 -10.74 -10.67
CA TYR A 97 1.27 -12.09 -10.67
C TYR A 97 2.62 -12.16 -11.38
N GLU A 98 2.89 -11.28 -12.34
CA GLU A 98 4.15 -11.28 -13.09
C GLU A 98 5.16 -10.26 -12.56
N TYR A 99 4.72 -9.19 -11.91
CA TYR A 99 5.62 -8.18 -11.34
C TYR A 99 5.62 -8.19 -9.80
N LEU A 100 4.50 -7.87 -9.16
CA LEU A 100 4.46 -7.64 -7.72
C LEU A 100 4.84 -8.90 -6.91
N LEU A 101 4.19 -10.03 -7.18
CA LEU A 101 4.38 -11.27 -6.42
C LEU A 101 5.67 -12.04 -6.77
N LYS A 102 6.44 -11.56 -7.76
CA LYS A 102 7.79 -12.09 -8.04
C LYS A 102 8.85 -11.50 -7.12
N LEU A 103 8.53 -10.41 -6.43
CA LEU A 103 9.44 -9.76 -5.48
C LEU A 103 9.31 -10.41 -4.11
N ALA A 104 10.45 -10.76 -3.49
CA ALA A 104 10.47 -11.24 -2.12
C ALA A 104 9.93 -10.19 -1.13
N ARG A 105 10.21 -8.91 -1.40
CA ARG A 105 9.58 -7.76 -0.73
C ARG A 105 8.99 -6.85 -1.78
N VAL A 106 7.66 -6.71 -1.77
CA VAL A 106 6.94 -5.84 -2.70
C VAL A 106 7.19 -4.38 -2.36
N ARG A 107 8.25 -3.81 -2.93
CA ARG A 107 8.56 -2.37 -2.87
C ARG A 107 8.49 -1.82 -4.28
N PHE A 108 7.35 -1.24 -4.64
CA PHE A 108 6.99 -1.05 -6.05
C PHE A 108 6.21 0.23 -6.31
N LEU A 109 6.43 0.82 -7.49
CA LEU A 109 5.67 1.97 -8.01
C LEU A 109 4.78 1.55 -9.17
N LEU A 110 3.47 1.53 -8.92
CA LEU A 110 2.44 1.32 -9.92
C LEU A 110 1.97 2.68 -10.46
N ALA A 111 2.49 3.03 -11.63
CA ALA A 111 2.30 4.32 -12.28
C ALA A 111 1.29 4.29 -13.45
N ASP A 112 0.36 3.34 -13.43
CA ASP A 112 -0.66 3.18 -14.47
C ASP A 112 -1.64 4.37 -14.52
N ASP A 113 -2.16 4.67 -15.70
CA ASP A 113 -3.12 5.77 -15.90
C ASP A 113 -4.38 5.66 -15.02
N ALA A 114 -5.07 6.79 -14.84
CA ALA A 114 -6.35 6.81 -14.15
C ALA A 114 -7.38 5.91 -14.86
N GLY A 115 -8.06 5.06 -14.09
CA GLY A 115 -9.00 4.06 -14.61
C GLY A 115 -8.39 2.68 -14.85
N ALA A 116 -7.08 2.47 -14.65
CA ALA A 116 -6.45 1.16 -14.78
C ALA A 116 -6.93 0.11 -13.75
N GLY A 117 -7.58 0.56 -12.66
CA GLY A 117 -7.99 -0.31 -11.55
C GLY A 117 -6.87 -0.57 -10.54
N LYS A 118 -6.09 0.47 -10.18
CA LYS A 118 -5.04 0.40 -9.13
C LYS A 118 -5.58 -0.12 -7.79
N THR A 119 -6.82 0.22 -7.43
CA THR A 119 -7.51 -0.32 -6.25
C THR A 119 -7.75 -1.82 -6.36
N ILE A 120 -8.14 -2.33 -7.54
CA ILE A 120 -8.31 -3.78 -7.79
C ILE A 120 -6.97 -4.50 -7.66
N MET A 121 -5.92 -3.99 -8.32
CA MET A 121 -4.58 -4.56 -8.24
C MET A 121 -4.05 -4.59 -6.79
N SER A 122 -4.34 -3.54 -6.02
CA SER A 122 -3.95 -3.47 -4.61
C SER A 122 -4.74 -4.45 -3.74
N GLY A 123 -6.04 -4.61 -3.99
CA GLY A 123 -6.86 -5.61 -3.29
C GLY A 123 -6.42 -7.04 -3.59
N LEU A 124 -6.09 -7.35 -4.85
CA LEU A 124 -5.51 -8.65 -5.23
C LEU A 124 -4.18 -8.88 -4.51
N LEU A 125 -3.30 -7.87 -4.46
CA LEU A 125 -2.04 -7.97 -3.72
C LEU A 125 -2.28 -8.23 -2.22
N ILE A 126 -3.22 -7.50 -1.59
CA ILE A 126 -3.59 -7.70 -0.19
C ILE A 126 -4.01 -9.16 0.05
N LYS A 127 -4.97 -9.66 -0.74
CA LYS A 127 -5.45 -11.05 -0.59
C LYS A 127 -4.33 -12.07 -0.76
N GLU A 128 -3.48 -11.89 -1.75
CA GLU A 128 -2.36 -12.80 -2.01
C GLU A 128 -1.33 -12.81 -0.88
N LEU A 129 -0.98 -11.64 -0.33
CA LEU A 129 -0.05 -11.56 0.80
C LEU A 129 -0.66 -12.14 2.08
N GLU A 130 -1.94 -11.89 2.35
CA GLU A 130 -2.65 -12.48 3.49
C GLU A 130 -2.73 -14.00 3.42
N LEU A 131 -3.09 -14.54 2.25
CA LEU A 131 -3.19 -15.98 2.03
C LEU A 131 -1.85 -16.69 2.27
N ARG A 132 -0.74 -16.01 1.93
CA ARG A 132 0.63 -16.49 2.16
C ARG A 132 1.12 -16.25 3.59
N GLY A 133 0.31 -15.61 4.45
CA GLY A 133 0.70 -15.23 5.81
C GLY A 133 1.81 -14.16 5.86
N LEU A 134 1.97 -13.38 4.79
CA LEU A 134 3.00 -12.34 4.66
C LEU A 134 2.52 -10.95 5.06
N ALA A 135 1.21 -10.73 5.15
CA ALA A 135 0.66 -9.47 5.64
C ALA A 135 -0.62 -9.69 6.44
N ASP A 136 -0.70 -9.06 7.61
CA ASP A 136 -1.93 -8.93 8.40
C ASP A 136 -2.17 -7.47 8.78
N ARG A 137 -1.08 -6.75 9.12
CA ARG A 137 -1.11 -5.33 9.48
C ARG A 137 -0.85 -4.45 8.27
N ILE A 138 -1.93 -3.86 7.75
CA ILE A 138 -1.97 -3.12 6.49
C ILE A 138 -2.43 -1.67 6.72
N LEU A 139 -1.64 -0.73 6.21
CA LEU A 139 -1.95 0.69 6.21
C LEU A 139 -2.14 1.21 4.79
N ILE A 140 -3.27 1.86 4.56
CA ILE A 140 -3.56 2.56 3.30
C ILE A 140 -3.56 4.06 3.57
N VAL A 141 -2.68 4.79 2.89
CA VAL A 141 -2.60 6.24 2.95
C VAL A 141 -3.11 6.81 1.64
N CYS A 142 -4.25 7.49 1.65
CA CYS A 142 -4.85 8.02 0.43
C CYS A 142 -5.28 9.50 0.60
N PRO A 143 -5.67 10.20 -0.48
CA PRO A 143 -6.43 11.44 -0.35
C PRO A 143 -7.69 11.23 0.50
N ALA A 144 -8.02 12.19 1.37
CA ALA A 144 -9.15 12.07 2.31
C ALA A 144 -10.50 11.79 1.62
N ASN A 145 -10.69 12.34 0.42
CA ASN A 145 -11.89 12.13 -0.40
C ASN A 145 -11.99 10.72 -1.00
N LEU A 146 -10.88 9.96 -1.06
CA LEU A 146 -10.86 8.59 -1.59
C LEU A 146 -10.94 7.52 -0.50
N ALA A 147 -10.82 7.89 0.79
CA ALA A 147 -10.79 6.92 1.89
C ALA A 147 -12.04 6.03 1.95
N PHE A 148 -13.23 6.62 1.77
CA PHE A 148 -14.48 5.87 1.74
C PHE A 148 -14.59 4.97 0.51
N GLN A 149 -14.09 5.41 -0.64
CA GLN A 149 -14.05 4.59 -1.85
C GLN A 149 -13.16 3.38 -1.65
N TRP A 150 -11.96 3.56 -1.09
CA TRP A 150 -11.04 2.46 -0.74
C TRP A 150 -11.71 1.46 0.20
N GLN A 151 -12.31 1.94 1.30
CA GLN A 151 -13.00 1.07 2.25
C GLN A 151 -14.12 0.27 1.60
N ARG A 152 -14.96 0.94 0.80
CA ARG A 152 -16.09 0.31 0.11
C ARG A 152 -15.62 -0.73 -0.89
N GLU A 153 -14.66 -0.39 -1.76
CA GLU A 153 -14.16 -1.31 -2.77
C GLU A 153 -13.48 -2.53 -2.16
N LEU A 154 -12.66 -2.35 -1.12
CA LEU A 154 -12.02 -3.46 -0.42
C LEU A 154 -13.06 -4.38 0.25
N ARG A 155 -14.08 -3.80 0.88
CA ARG A 155 -15.16 -4.58 1.50
C ARG A 155 -16.01 -5.33 0.48
N GLU A 156 -16.46 -4.67 -0.58
CA GLU A 156 -17.39 -5.26 -1.54
C GLU A 156 -16.71 -6.31 -2.44
N LYS A 157 -15.47 -6.05 -2.86
CA LYS A 157 -14.78 -6.85 -3.87
C LYS A 157 -13.84 -7.90 -3.28
N PHE A 158 -13.32 -7.66 -2.08
CA PHE A 158 -12.32 -8.52 -1.44
C PHE A 158 -12.73 -9.02 -0.05
N ASP A 159 -13.92 -8.63 0.44
CA ASP A 159 -14.41 -8.94 1.80
C ASP A 159 -13.47 -8.42 2.90
N GLU A 160 -12.79 -7.30 2.63
CA GLU A 160 -11.76 -6.75 3.50
C GLU A 160 -12.27 -5.58 4.35
N GLY A 161 -12.25 -5.77 5.67
CA GLY A 161 -12.75 -4.81 6.66
C GLY A 161 -11.69 -3.81 7.13
N PHE A 162 -11.56 -2.67 6.45
CA PHE A 162 -10.67 -1.59 6.87
C PHE A 162 -11.37 -0.54 7.73
N LEU A 163 -10.69 -0.06 8.78
CA LEU A 163 -11.14 1.09 9.57
C LEU A 163 -10.58 2.40 9.01
N ILE A 164 -11.44 3.38 8.74
CA ILE A 164 -10.99 4.72 8.37
C ILE A 164 -10.66 5.50 9.65
N MET A 165 -9.39 5.83 9.84
CA MET A 165 -8.92 6.61 10.98
C MET A 165 -9.02 8.11 10.72
N LYS A 166 -9.78 8.79 11.56
CA LYS A 166 -9.97 10.24 11.56
C LYS A 166 -9.24 10.88 12.73
N GLY A 167 -9.04 12.19 12.66
CA GLY A 167 -8.34 12.93 13.71
C GLY A 167 -9.11 13.08 15.03
N GLN A 168 -10.37 12.62 15.13
CA GLN A 168 -11.12 12.57 16.39
C GLN A 168 -10.83 11.25 17.12
N ASP A 169 -10.88 10.13 16.39
CA ASP A 169 -10.55 8.79 16.89
C ASP A 169 -9.18 8.72 17.59
N LEU A 170 -8.21 9.48 17.09
CA LEU A 170 -6.85 9.55 17.66
C LEU A 170 -6.76 10.36 18.96
N ARG A 171 -7.73 11.23 19.24
CA ARG A 171 -7.77 12.09 20.44
C ARG A 171 -8.64 11.52 21.55
N ASP A 172 -9.61 10.68 21.21
CA ASP A 172 -10.62 10.19 22.15
C ASP A 172 -10.10 9.11 23.11
N GLN A 173 -8.92 8.54 22.87
CA GLN A 173 -8.30 7.53 23.73
C GLN A 173 -6.90 7.95 24.18
N PHE A 174 -6.83 8.65 25.32
CA PHE A 174 -5.57 9.05 25.93
C PHE A 174 -4.73 7.84 26.36
N GLY A 175 -3.47 7.81 25.92
CA GLY A 175 -2.46 6.84 26.40
C GLY A 175 -2.41 5.51 25.65
N ILE A 176 -3.28 5.27 24.66
CA ILE A 176 -3.25 4.07 23.83
C ILE A 176 -2.96 4.44 22.38
N ASN A 177 -1.94 3.79 21.79
CA ASN A 177 -1.60 3.98 20.40
C ASN A 177 -2.63 3.25 19.51
N GLN A 178 -3.59 4.02 18.95
CA GLN A 178 -4.65 3.50 18.06
C GLN A 178 -4.13 2.76 16.84
N TRP A 179 -2.92 3.10 16.39
CA TRP A 179 -2.26 2.43 15.27
C TRP A 179 -1.88 0.97 15.60
N LEU A 180 -1.73 0.61 16.89
CA LEU A 180 -1.43 -0.75 17.34
C LEU A 180 -2.69 -1.61 17.53
N GLU A 181 -3.82 -1.02 17.93
CA GLU A 181 -5.05 -1.77 18.23
C GLU A 181 -5.69 -2.42 17.00
N ARG A 182 -5.49 -1.82 15.82
CA ARG A 182 -6.13 -2.24 14.58
C ARG A 182 -5.07 -2.62 13.55
N ASN A 183 -5.26 -3.77 12.92
CA ASN A 183 -4.33 -4.25 11.90
C ASN A 183 -4.62 -3.61 10.53
N ARG A 184 -5.88 -3.25 10.23
CA ARG A 184 -6.29 -2.77 8.89
C ARG A 184 -6.81 -1.35 8.95
N ILE A 185 -6.00 -0.40 8.51
CA ILE A 185 -6.28 1.04 8.67
C ILE A 185 -6.20 1.77 7.34
N ILE A 186 -7.18 2.63 7.07
CA ILE A 186 -7.13 3.65 6.03
C ILE A 186 -6.98 5.01 6.71
N THR A 187 -6.01 5.82 6.29
CA THR A 187 -5.85 7.19 6.78
C THR A 187 -5.57 8.14 5.64
N SER A 188 -5.75 9.44 5.91
CA SER A 188 -5.43 10.46 4.93
C SER A 188 -3.98 10.90 5.06
N LEU A 189 -3.33 11.19 3.93
CA LEU A 189 -1.97 11.72 3.90
C LEU A 189 -1.84 13.03 4.69
N ASP A 190 -2.87 13.88 4.66
CA ASP A 190 -2.87 15.15 5.38
C ASP A 190 -3.03 15.00 6.90
N LEU A 191 -3.63 13.90 7.37
CA LEU A 191 -3.69 13.55 8.80
C LEU A 191 -2.39 12.89 9.27
N ALA A 192 -1.89 11.90 8.51
CA ALA A 192 -0.72 11.10 8.89
C ALA A 192 0.57 11.94 9.00
N LYS A 193 0.70 13.01 8.20
CA LYS A 193 1.89 13.87 8.20
C LYS A 193 2.01 14.81 9.40
N ARG A 194 0.99 14.88 10.27
CA ARG A 194 0.95 15.88 11.35
C ARG A 194 1.90 15.49 12.49
N ASP A 195 2.57 16.48 13.08
CA ASP A 195 3.58 16.26 14.12
C ASP A 195 3.04 15.57 15.38
N ASP A 196 1.76 15.74 15.69
CA ASP A 196 1.06 15.07 16.79
C ASP A 196 0.78 13.58 16.51
N ILE A 197 0.76 13.17 15.24
CA ILE A 197 0.40 11.80 14.81
C ILE A 197 1.63 10.94 14.48
N LEU A 198 2.68 11.55 13.93
CA LEU A 198 3.91 10.87 13.52
C LEU A 198 4.54 9.98 14.61
N PRO A 199 4.59 10.37 15.90
CA PRO A 199 5.16 9.52 16.95
C PRO A 199 4.42 8.18 17.10
N GLY A 200 3.08 8.19 16.98
CA GLY A 200 2.27 6.98 17.07
C GLY A 200 2.51 6.05 15.87
N LEU A 201 2.56 6.61 14.66
CA LEU A 201 2.85 5.85 13.44
C LEU A 201 4.26 5.22 13.48
N ARG A 202 5.27 5.94 13.99
CA ARG A 202 6.66 5.45 14.07
C ARG A 202 6.82 4.20 14.94
N GLN A 203 5.95 4.03 15.93
CA GLN A 203 6.01 2.87 16.83
C GLN A 203 5.45 1.59 16.23
N VAL A 204 4.79 1.68 15.07
CA VAL A 204 4.13 0.54 14.43
C VAL A 204 4.93 0.08 13.25
N HIS A 205 5.23 -1.22 13.24
CA HIS A 205 5.73 -1.90 12.05
C HIS A 205 4.54 -2.37 11.21
N TRP A 206 4.55 -2.10 9.91
CA TRP A 206 3.49 -2.47 8.98
C TRP A 206 3.98 -3.58 8.06
N ASP A 207 3.16 -4.59 7.82
CA ASP A 207 3.52 -5.64 6.86
C ASP A 207 3.38 -5.10 5.43
N LEU A 208 2.31 -4.31 5.19
CA LEU A 208 2.06 -3.65 3.92
C LEU A 208 1.60 -2.20 4.11
N VAL A 209 2.27 -1.28 3.43
CA VAL A 209 1.81 0.10 3.25
C VAL A 209 1.46 0.34 1.79
N ILE A 210 0.26 0.85 1.54
CA ILE A 210 -0.17 1.32 0.21
C ILE A 210 -0.35 2.83 0.28
N VAL A 211 0.31 3.57 -0.60
CA VAL A 211 0.13 5.03 -0.71
C VAL A 211 -0.50 5.38 -2.04
N ASP A 212 -1.73 5.88 -1.99
CA ASP A 212 -2.46 6.38 -3.14
C ASP A 212 -2.15 7.87 -3.40
N GLU A 213 -2.12 8.22 -4.68
CA GLU A 213 -1.60 9.49 -5.17
C GLU A 213 -0.22 9.85 -4.59
N ALA A 214 0.68 8.87 -4.60
CA ALA A 214 2.01 8.97 -4.01
C ALA A 214 2.85 10.14 -4.57
N HIS A 215 2.55 10.63 -5.78
CA HIS A 215 3.16 11.84 -6.36
C HIS A 215 3.03 13.10 -5.46
N ARG A 216 2.12 13.09 -4.48
CA ARG A 216 1.96 14.17 -3.48
C ARG A 216 3.07 14.16 -2.41
N MET A 217 3.84 13.07 -2.31
CA MET A 217 4.99 12.93 -1.41
C MET A 217 6.30 13.40 -2.03
N SER A 218 6.30 13.97 -3.25
CA SER A 218 7.51 14.42 -3.91
C SER A 218 8.12 15.69 -3.29
N TRP A 219 9.42 15.88 -3.50
CA TRP A 219 10.20 17.05 -3.07
C TRP A 219 11.32 17.35 -4.08
N SER A 220 11.65 18.63 -4.29
CA SER A 220 12.77 19.08 -5.16
C SER A 220 13.72 20.02 -4.40
N PRO A 221 15.02 19.76 -4.39
CA PRO A 221 16.03 20.72 -3.95
C PRO A 221 16.00 22.01 -4.80
N PRO A 222 16.37 23.18 -4.25
CA PRO A 222 16.95 23.42 -2.93
C PRO A 222 15.90 23.64 -1.82
N SER A 223 14.61 23.40 -2.10
CA SER A 223 13.55 23.63 -1.10
C SER A 223 13.75 22.74 0.14
N LYS A 224 13.18 23.13 1.29
CA LYS A 224 13.18 22.26 2.48
C LYS A 224 12.33 21.01 2.22
N LYS A 225 12.76 19.84 2.73
CA LYS A 225 11.96 18.61 2.69
C LYS A 225 10.54 18.87 3.19
N THR A 226 9.55 18.41 2.42
CA THR A 226 8.14 18.58 2.78
C THR A 226 7.75 17.58 3.87
N ALA A 227 6.78 17.92 4.72
CA ALA A 227 6.24 16.98 5.72
C ALA A 227 5.68 15.70 5.07
N ARG A 228 5.18 15.79 3.83
CA ARG A 228 4.69 14.65 3.07
C ARG A 228 5.83 13.71 2.63
N TYR A 229 6.96 14.27 2.21
CA TYR A 229 8.14 13.48 1.88
C TYR A 229 8.69 12.80 3.14
N ALA A 230 8.79 13.52 4.27
CA ALA A 230 9.23 12.97 5.54
C ALA A 230 8.33 11.84 6.06
N LEU A 231 7.00 11.94 5.85
CA LEU A 231 6.08 10.83 6.10
C LEU A 231 6.40 9.63 5.20
N GLY A 232 6.68 9.84 3.91
CA GLY A 232 7.10 8.78 3.00
C GLY A 232 8.37 8.06 3.46
N GLU A 233 9.38 8.79 3.95
CA GLU A 233 10.60 8.20 4.53
C GLU A 233 10.26 7.35 5.76
N LEU A 234 9.40 7.84 6.65
CA LEU A 234 8.94 7.07 7.81
C LEU A 234 8.24 5.77 7.40
N LEU A 235 7.30 5.84 6.46
CA LEU A 235 6.54 4.68 5.98
C LEU A 235 7.44 3.67 5.27
N ARG A 236 8.45 4.13 4.54
CA ARG A 236 9.46 3.29 3.92
C ARG A 236 10.20 2.48 4.98
N ASP A 237 10.63 3.13 6.06
CA ASP A 237 11.47 2.53 7.09
C ASP A 237 10.65 1.66 8.07
N SER A 238 9.34 1.89 8.17
CA SER A 238 8.44 1.17 9.08
C SER A 238 7.62 0.06 8.41
N ALA A 239 7.93 -0.33 7.17
CA ALA A 239 7.14 -1.30 6.43
C ALA A 239 7.98 -2.33 5.67
N ASP A 240 7.54 -3.60 5.67
CA ASP A 240 8.15 -4.66 4.86
C ASP A 240 7.83 -4.48 3.37
N HIS A 241 6.54 -4.37 3.07
CA HIS A 241 6.02 -4.13 1.73
C HIS A 241 5.52 -2.68 1.61
N LEU A 242 5.86 -2.04 0.48
CA LEU A 242 5.46 -0.68 0.16
C LEU A 242 5.02 -0.58 -1.30
N LEU A 243 3.73 -0.31 -1.51
CA LEU A 243 3.14 -0.09 -2.82
C LEU A 243 2.79 1.39 -2.99
N LEU A 244 3.50 2.07 -3.90
CA LEU A 244 3.20 3.45 -4.28
C LEU A 244 2.31 3.45 -5.53
N LEU A 245 1.17 4.13 -5.46
CA LEU A 245 0.21 4.24 -6.55
C LEU A 245 0.17 5.68 -7.06
N THR A 246 0.25 5.87 -8.37
CA THR A 246 0.06 7.18 -8.98
C THR A 246 -0.29 7.04 -10.45
N ALA A 247 -0.93 8.05 -11.05
CA ALA A 247 -1.01 8.15 -12.52
C ALA A 247 0.09 9.06 -13.09
N THR A 248 0.75 9.86 -12.24
CA THR A 248 1.60 10.98 -12.63
C THR A 248 2.88 10.98 -11.79
N PRO A 249 3.80 10.02 -12.02
CA PRO A 249 4.94 9.80 -11.14
C PRO A 249 5.95 10.95 -11.12
N HIS A 250 5.96 11.83 -12.13
CA HIS A 250 6.83 13.01 -12.17
C HIS A 250 6.28 14.11 -13.09
N LYS A 251 6.70 15.36 -12.85
CA LYS A 251 6.38 16.55 -13.67
C LYS A 251 7.42 16.85 -14.76
N GLY A 252 8.25 15.87 -15.12
CA GLY A 252 9.36 16.04 -16.06
C GLY A 252 10.72 16.39 -15.41
N ASP A 253 10.78 16.55 -14.09
CA ASP A 253 12.04 16.78 -13.35
C ASP A 253 12.69 15.43 -12.93
N PRO A 254 13.85 15.05 -13.50
CA PRO A 254 14.53 13.80 -13.18
C PRO A 254 15.05 13.73 -11.73
N VAL A 255 15.43 14.87 -11.13
CA VAL A 255 15.96 14.91 -9.77
C VAL A 255 14.83 14.64 -8.77
N ASN A 256 13.70 15.32 -8.95
CA ASN A 256 12.48 15.06 -8.18
C ASN A 256 12.07 13.58 -8.27
N PHE A 257 12.10 13.01 -9.47
CA PHE A 257 11.71 11.62 -9.68
C PHE A 257 12.66 10.64 -8.98
N SER A 258 13.97 10.88 -9.00
CA SER A 258 14.93 10.04 -8.27
C SER A 258 14.69 10.09 -6.76
N LEU A 259 14.47 11.28 -6.20
CA LEU A 259 14.12 11.42 -4.78
C LEU A 259 12.81 10.72 -4.44
N PHE A 260 11.82 10.80 -5.33
CA PHE A 260 10.56 10.08 -5.15
C PHE A 260 10.77 8.55 -5.16
N LEU A 261 11.62 8.02 -6.03
CA LEU A 261 11.97 6.59 -6.04
C LEU A 261 12.75 6.16 -4.79
N GLN A 262 13.52 7.05 -4.16
CA GLN A 262 14.17 6.76 -2.87
C GLN A 262 13.19 6.50 -1.71
N LEU A 263 11.91 6.84 -1.88
CA LEU A 263 10.85 6.44 -0.96
C LEU A 263 10.52 4.94 -1.07
N ILE A 264 10.86 4.30 -2.19
CA ILE A 264 10.74 2.85 -2.35
C ILE A 264 11.94 2.19 -1.68
N ASP A 265 13.13 2.58 -2.11
CA ASP A 265 14.40 2.06 -1.61
C ASP A 265 15.49 3.13 -1.74
N GLN A 266 16.11 3.49 -0.63
CA GLN A 266 17.11 4.56 -0.61
C GLN A 266 18.38 4.18 -1.37
N ASP A 267 18.82 2.95 -1.20
CA ASP A 267 20.14 2.48 -1.62
C ASP A 267 20.11 2.11 -3.10
N ALA A 268 19.00 1.53 -3.57
CA ALA A 268 18.84 1.16 -4.97
C ALA A 268 18.71 2.38 -5.91
N TYR A 269 18.15 3.51 -5.44
CA TYR A 269 17.73 4.63 -6.29
C TYR A 269 18.41 5.98 -5.97
N ALA A 270 19.62 5.91 -5.41
CA ALA A 270 20.40 7.09 -5.05
C ALA A 270 20.83 7.98 -6.23
N ASP A 271 20.98 7.43 -7.45
CA ASP A 271 21.45 8.17 -8.63
C ASP A 271 20.45 8.10 -9.82
N VAL A 272 20.19 9.26 -10.42
CA VAL A 272 19.39 9.46 -11.64
C VAL A 272 19.97 8.63 -12.80
N LYS A 273 21.30 8.47 -12.88
CA LYS A 273 21.94 7.69 -13.95
C LYS A 273 21.55 6.22 -13.88
N SER A 274 21.63 5.61 -12.71
CA SER A 274 21.25 4.21 -12.47
C SER A 274 19.79 3.94 -12.83
N ILE A 275 18.91 4.88 -12.46
CA ILE A 275 17.48 4.82 -12.79
C ILE A 275 17.25 4.89 -14.31
N ARG A 276 17.95 5.80 -15.02
CA ARG A 276 17.86 5.92 -16.49
C ARG A 276 18.40 4.68 -17.20
N GLU A 277 19.49 4.10 -16.71
CA GLU A 277 20.07 2.88 -17.28
C GLU A 277 19.14 1.67 -17.09
N ALA A 278 18.55 1.53 -15.91
CA ALA A 278 17.54 0.49 -15.63
C ALA A 278 16.31 0.63 -16.55
N MET A 279 15.81 1.85 -16.74
CA MET A 279 14.71 2.13 -17.67
C MET A 279 15.09 1.82 -19.13
N THR A 280 16.29 2.22 -19.56
CA THR A 280 16.78 2.02 -20.94
C THR A 280 16.97 0.53 -21.25
N ARG A 281 17.42 -0.25 -20.27
CA ARG A 281 17.56 -1.70 -20.38
C ARG A 281 16.25 -2.46 -20.25
N GLN A 282 15.11 -1.78 -20.10
CA GLN A 282 13.80 -2.38 -19.84
C GLN A 282 13.79 -3.33 -18.64
N ARG A 283 14.67 -3.08 -17.65
CA ARG A 283 14.82 -3.87 -16.43
C ARG A 283 14.57 -2.98 -15.23
N ALA A 284 13.34 -2.47 -15.13
CA ALA A 284 12.88 -1.73 -13.96
C ALA A 284 11.92 -2.62 -13.15
N PRO A 285 12.43 -3.60 -12.37
CA PRO A 285 11.60 -4.57 -11.63
C PRO A 285 10.80 -3.94 -10.47
N PHE A 286 10.86 -2.63 -10.32
CA PHE A 286 10.27 -1.84 -9.23
C PHE A 286 9.24 -0.82 -9.73
N TYR A 287 9.03 -0.74 -11.05
CA TYR A 287 8.22 0.29 -11.68
C TYR A 287 7.46 -0.27 -12.87
N LEU A 288 6.16 0.02 -12.91
CA LEU A 288 5.29 -0.33 -14.03
C LEU A 288 4.43 0.85 -14.40
N ARG A 289 4.35 1.15 -15.69
CA ARG A 289 3.49 2.20 -16.23
C ARG A 289 2.85 1.77 -17.53
N ARG A 290 1.53 1.72 -17.53
CA ARG A 290 0.69 1.50 -18.71
C ARG A 290 -0.18 2.72 -18.97
N THR A 291 -0.24 3.11 -20.24
CA THR A 291 -1.17 4.13 -20.70
C THR A 291 -2.51 3.51 -21.07
N LYS A 292 -3.58 4.32 -21.14
CA LYS A 292 -4.91 3.85 -21.55
C LYS A 292 -4.93 3.08 -22.87
N GLU A 293 -4.08 3.44 -23.82
CA GLU A 293 -4.00 2.80 -25.14
C GLU A 293 -3.48 1.36 -25.10
N ALA A 294 -2.76 0.99 -24.04
CA ALA A 294 -2.21 -0.34 -23.82
C ALA A 294 -3.19 -1.29 -23.10
N MET A 295 -4.31 -0.79 -22.60
CA MET A 295 -5.26 -1.57 -21.81
C MET A 295 -6.29 -2.25 -22.72
N VAL A 296 -6.41 -3.56 -22.57
CA VAL A 296 -7.26 -4.44 -23.40
C VAL A 296 -8.09 -5.38 -22.54
N TYR A 297 -9.23 -5.83 -23.08
CA TYR A 297 -9.96 -6.98 -22.54
C TYR A 297 -9.24 -8.29 -22.87
N PHE A 298 -9.67 -9.39 -22.24
CA PHE A 298 -9.17 -10.70 -22.63
C PHE A 298 -9.46 -10.97 -24.11
N PRO A 299 -8.54 -11.65 -24.83
CA PRO A 299 -8.78 -12.00 -26.23
C PRO A 299 -10.03 -12.85 -26.35
N GLU A 300 -10.93 -12.45 -27.24
CA GLU A 300 -12.12 -13.24 -27.59
C GLU A 300 -11.95 -13.85 -28.98
N LYS A 301 -12.54 -15.02 -29.17
CA LYS A 301 -12.52 -15.72 -30.45
C LYS A 301 -13.59 -15.14 -31.37
N LYS A 302 -13.16 -14.57 -32.49
CA LYS A 302 -14.04 -14.03 -33.53
C LYS A 302 -14.66 -15.13 -34.38
N HIS A 303 -15.69 -14.76 -35.15
CA HIS A 303 -16.37 -15.65 -36.09
C HIS A 303 -15.44 -16.24 -37.17
N ASP A 304 -14.35 -15.54 -37.51
CA ASP A 304 -13.32 -15.99 -38.45
C ASP A 304 -12.30 -16.99 -37.82
N GLY A 305 -12.46 -17.31 -36.53
CA GLY A 305 -11.56 -18.19 -35.78
C GLY A 305 -10.32 -17.51 -35.21
N SER A 306 -10.10 -16.22 -35.48
CA SER A 306 -8.99 -15.44 -34.92
C SER A 306 -9.26 -15.01 -33.49
N TRP A 307 -8.19 -14.83 -32.70
CA TRP A 307 -8.27 -14.24 -31.36
C TRP A 307 -7.91 -12.76 -31.45
N THR A 308 -8.78 -11.88 -30.95
CA THR A 308 -8.47 -10.45 -30.88
C THR A 308 -8.78 -9.91 -29.50
N ALA A 309 -7.85 -9.12 -28.95
CA ALA A 309 -8.08 -8.36 -27.73
C ALA A 309 -8.63 -6.97 -28.08
N GLU A 310 -9.79 -6.63 -27.54
CA GLU A 310 -10.41 -5.31 -27.75
C GLU A 310 -9.84 -4.28 -26.79
N LYS A 311 -9.71 -3.02 -27.24
CA LYS A 311 -9.21 -1.93 -26.40
C LYS A 311 -10.30 -1.47 -25.43
N ILE A 312 -9.92 -1.23 -24.18
CA ILE A 312 -10.84 -0.75 -23.15
C ILE A 312 -11.22 0.71 -23.39
N PHE A 313 -10.24 1.52 -23.78
CA PHE A 313 -10.43 2.95 -23.97
C PHE A 313 -10.50 3.32 -25.46
N THR A 314 -11.43 4.21 -25.77
CA THR A 314 -11.52 4.82 -27.09
C THR A 314 -10.37 5.78 -27.33
N LYS A 315 -9.94 5.90 -28.59
CA LYS A 315 -8.84 6.80 -28.96
C LYS A 315 -9.29 8.25 -28.80
N ARG A 316 -8.62 8.99 -27.91
CA ARG A 316 -8.84 10.44 -27.75
C ARG A 316 -8.02 11.19 -28.80
N ILE A 317 -8.69 11.99 -29.63
CA ILE A 317 -8.04 12.91 -30.58
C ILE A 317 -8.26 14.34 -30.06
N PRO A 318 -7.27 14.94 -29.38
CA PRO A 318 -7.41 16.29 -28.86
C PRO A 318 -7.35 17.31 -30.00
N HIS A 319 -8.31 18.24 -30.03
CA HIS A 319 -8.29 19.39 -30.93
C HIS A 319 -8.06 20.66 -30.10
N THR A 320 -6.93 21.32 -30.35
CA THR A 320 -6.65 22.63 -29.75
C THR A 320 -7.25 23.71 -30.63
N VAL A 321 -8.27 24.40 -30.11
CA VAL A 321 -8.87 25.55 -30.80
C VAL A 321 -8.06 26.78 -30.42
N GLY A 322 -7.41 27.40 -31.41
CA GLY A 322 -6.82 28.71 -31.23
C GLY A 322 -7.93 29.76 -31.14
N PHE A 323 -7.78 30.73 -30.25
CA PHE A 323 -8.64 31.90 -30.19
C PHE A 323 -7.78 33.15 -30.28
N GLN A 324 -8.35 34.22 -30.81
CA GLN A 324 -7.75 35.55 -30.77
C GLN A 324 -8.48 36.34 -29.68
N ILE A 325 -7.71 37.05 -28.86
CA ILE A 325 -8.26 37.98 -27.86
C ILE A 325 -8.47 39.30 -28.58
N ASP A 326 -9.68 39.86 -28.54
CA ASP A 326 -10.01 41.14 -29.15
C ASP A 326 -10.86 42.03 -28.22
N GLY A 327 -11.08 43.28 -28.64
CA GLY A 327 -11.91 44.24 -27.93
C GLY A 327 -11.47 44.52 -26.48
N PRO A 328 -12.44 44.70 -25.55
CA PRO A 328 -12.14 45.07 -24.17
C PRO A 328 -11.23 44.11 -23.41
N GLU A 329 -11.23 42.81 -23.76
CA GLU A 329 -10.36 41.82 -23.13
C GLU A 329 -8.90 42.01 -23.55
N PHE A 330 -8.66 42.33 -24.83
CA PHE A 330 -7.32 42.63 -25.32
C PHE A 330 -6.79 43.94 -24.74
N ASP A 331 -7.66 44.94 -24.60
CA ASP A 331 -7.31 46.22 -23.96
C ASP A 331 -6.92 46.00 -22.49
N LEU A 332 -7.72 45.22 -21.75
CA LEU A 332 -7.42 44.85 -20.36
C LEU A 332 -6.09 44.08 -20.27
N TYR A 333 -5.86 43.12 -21.16
CA TYR A 333 -4.59 42.39 -21.22
C TYR A 333 -3.40 43.34 -21.46
N CYS A 334 -3.54 44.28 -22.40
CA CYS A 334 -2.51 45.29 -22.67
C CYS A 334 -2.26 46.20 -21.48
N ASP A 335 -3.31 46.63 -20.78
CA ASP A 335 -3.22 47.49 -19.61
C ASP A 335 -2.59 46.79 -18.42
N VAL A 336 -2.99 45.54 -18.13
CA VAL A 336 -2.34 44.70 -17.10
C VAL A 336 -0.88 44.47 -17.46
N THR A 337 -0.58 44.14 -18.72
CA THR A 337 0.80 43.96 -19.18
C THR A 337 1.63 45.23 -19.01
N ARG A 338 1.08 46.40 -19.33
CA ARG A 338 1.74 47.70 -19.17
C ARG A 338 1.95 48.02 -17.69
N PHE A 339 0.95 47.76 -16.84
CA PHE A 339 1.04 47.93 -15.40
C PHE A 339 2.16 47.06 -14.81
N VAL A 340 2.15 45.76 -15.11
CA VAL A 340 3.18 44.78 -14.71
C VAL A 340 4.57 45.24 -15.14
N LYS A 341 4.78 45.58 -16.41
CA LYS A 341 6.06 46.09 -16.92
C LYS A 341 6.53 47.36 -16.19
N ASN A 342 5.62 48.29 -15.94
CA ASN A 342 5.95 49.55 -15.25
C ASN A 342 6.31 49.33 -13.78
N GLN A 343 5.59 48.46 -13.07
CA GLN A 343 5.89 48.13 -11.67
C GLN A 343 7.21 47.36 -11.55
N SER A 344 7.47 46.40 -12.45
CA SER A 344 8.74 45.69 -12.51
C SER A 344 9.91 46.65 -12.74
N ARG A 345 9.78 47.60 -13.69
CA ARG A 345 10.81 48.63 -13.93
C ARG A 345 11.03 49.52 -12.70
N LYS A 346 9.97 49.95 -12.02
CA LYS A 346 10.06 50.76 -10.80
C LYS A 346 10.74 49.99 -9.65
N ALA A 347 10.42 48.71 -9.49
CA ALA A 347 11.05 47.85 -8.48
C ALA A 347 12.55 47.64 -8.79
N ALA A 348 12.91 47.41 -10.06
CA ALA A 348 14.31 47.28 -10.49
C ALA A 348 15.14 48.56 -10.25
N LEU A 349 14.52 49.74 -10.40
CA LEU A 349 15.18 51.03 -10.14
C LEU A 349 15.35 51.35 -8.64
N GLN A 350 14.52 50.76 -7.76
CA GLN A 350 14.57 51.03 -6.31
C GLN A 350 15.53 50.13 -5.52
N GLY A 351 16.24 49.20 -6.17
CA GLY A 351 17.14 48.26 -5.50
C GLY A 351 16.43 47.33 -4.50
N ASP A 352 17.18 46.70 -3.60
CA ASP A 352 16.68 45.66 -2.69
C ASP A 352 15.93 46.21 -1.45
N THR A 353 14.92 47.05 -1.69
CA THR A 353 14.05 47.58 -0.64
C THR A 353 12.90 46.61 -0.33
N PRO A 354 12.36 46.61 0.91
CA PRO A 354 11.22 45.75 1.28
C PRO A 354 10.00 45.93 0.36
N ARG A 355 9.80 47.14 -0.17
CA ARG A 355 8.71 47.47 -1.10
C ARG A 355 8.96 46.89 -2.49
N ALA A 356 10.19 46.90 -2.99
CA ALA A 356 10.57 46.24 -4.24
C ALA A 356 10.42 44.72 -4.14
N ARG A 357 10.78 44.11 -3.00
CA ARG A 357 10.55 42.68 -2.74
C ARG A 357 9.06 42.31 -2.68
N ALA A 358 8.23 43.14 -2.02
CA ALA A 358 6.78 42.90 -1.95
C ALA A 358 6.11 42.99 -3.33
N VAL A 359 6.54 43.96 -4.16
CA VAL A 359 6.07 44.09 -5.55
C VAL A 359 6.54 42.90 -6.39
N GLY A 360 7.82 42.50 -6.29
CA GLY A 360 8.33 41.32 -6.98
C GLY A 360 7.63 40.02 -6.58
N PHE A 361 7.29 39.87 -5.30
CA PHE A 361 6.58 38.71 -4.77
C PHE A 361 5.13 38.64 -5.28
N LEU A 362 4.40 39.77 -5.27
CA LEU A 362 3.06 39.88 -5.85
C LEU A 362 3.04 39.55 -7.35
N MET A 363 4.10 39.89 -8.07
CA MET A 363 4.26 39.60 -9.50
C MET A 363 4.65 38.15 -9.80
N SER A 364 5.14 37.38 -8.82
CA SER A 364 5.44 35.94 -8.99
C SER A 364 4.27 35.01 -8.64
N LEU A 365 3.24 35.57 -7.98
CA LEU A 365 2.06 34.84 -7.52
C LEU A 365 0.94 34.76 -8.57
N TYR A 366 1.04 35.55 -9.64
CA TYR A 366 0.16 35.57 -10.81
C TYR A 366 1.00 35.43 -12.07
#